data_AF-A1B1U0-F1
#
_entry.id   AF-A1B1U0-F1
#
_cell.length_a   1.000
_cell.length_b   1.000
_cell.length_c   1.000
_cell.angle_alpha   90.00
_cell.angle_beta   90.00
_cell.angle_gamma   90.00
#
_symmetry.space_group_name_H-M   'P 1'
#
loop_
_entity.id
_entity.type
_entity.pdbx_description
1 polymer ?
#
loop_
_entity_poly.entity_id
_entity_poly.type
_entity_poly.pdbx_seq_one_letter_code
_entity_poly.pdbx_strand_id
1 'polypeptide(L)'
;MELIVGTRRITPAAIHPIPGGVEAELRGDAVLPLLDEAFQGGGRVEMLGGGMDRRPMDVAGIEMRGASTLVTLLCAGEAPRLN
;
A
#
# COMPACT_ATOMS: atom_id res chain seq x y z
N MET A 1 -5.49 6.34 7.68
CA MET A 1 -4.78 5.10 7.32
C MET A 1 -3.74 5.50 6.28
N GLU A 2 -2.50 5.03 6.42
CA GLU A 2 -1.36 5.43 5.58
C GLU A 2 -0.56 4.20 5.14
N LEU A 3 0.03 4.23 3.95
CA LEU A 3 0.92 3.17 3.49
C LEU A 3 2.36 3.48 3.92
N ILE A 4 3.03 2.53 4.53
CA ILE A 4 4.48 2.53 4.67
C ILE A 4 5.02 1.82 3.43
N VAL A 5 5.85 2.49 2.65
CA VAL A 5 6.43 1.99 1.40
C VAL A 5 7.94 2.17 1.52
N GLY A 6 8.64 1.06 1.79
CA GLY A 6 10.05 1.09 2.15
C GLY A 6 10.27 1.87 3.46
N THR A 7 10.86 3.06 3.36
CA THR A 7 11.08 3.99 4.50
C THR A 7 10.14 5.20 4.49
N ARG A 8 9.23 5.29 3.52
CA ARG A 8 8.35 6.44 3.31
C ARG A 8 6.96 6.15 3.84
N ARG A 9 6.33 7.18 4.40
CA ARG A 9 4.90 7.18 4.73
C ARG A 9 4.15 7.92 3.63
N ILE A 10 3.17 7.25 3.06
CA ILE A 10 2.32 7.75 1.99
C ILE A 10 0.91 7.84 2.53
N THR A 11 0.28 9.00 2.40
CA THR A 11 -1.15 9.16 2.67
C THR A 11 -1.90 9.06 1.34
N PRO A 12 -2.66 7.98 1.09
CA PRO A 12 -3.47 7.89 -0.10
C PRO A 12 -4.57 8.95 -0.11
N ALA A 13 -5.03 9.34 -1.29
CA ALA A 13 -6.17 10.24 -1.45
C ALA A 13 -7.46 9.57 -0.95
N ALA A 14 -7.59 8.26 -1.13
CA ALA A 14 -8.67 7.44 -0.59
C ALA A 14 -8.18 6.02 -0.28
N ILE A 15 -8.81 5.36 0.69
CA ILE A 15 -8.59 3.95 1.02
C ILE A 15 -9.95 3.28 1.21
N HIS A 16 -10.16 2.18 0.51
CA HIS A 16 -11.38 1.37 0.59
C HIS A 16 -11.01 -0.06 1.00
N PRO A 17 -11.55 -0.57 2.13
CA PRO A 17 -11.36 -1.97 2.49
C PRO A 17 -12.00 -2.89 1.45
N ILE A 18 -11.31 -3.98 1.12
CA ILE A 18 -11.82 -5.07 0.28
C ILE A 18 -11.60 -6.41 1.01
N PRO A 19 -12.24 -7.51 0.58
CA PRO A 19 -11.94 -8.83 1.12
C PRO A 19 -10.44 -9.14 1.00
N GLY A 20 -9.77 -9.32 2.14
CA GLY A 20 -8.35 -9.67 2.20
C GLY A 20 -7.36 -8.50 2.08
N GLY A 21 -7.82 -7.24 2.00
CA GLY A 21 -6.90 -6.11 1.87
C GLY A 21 -7.57 -4.75 1.69
N VAL A 22 -6.95 -3.87 0.88
CA VAL A 22 -7.44 -2.52 0.58
C VAL A 22 -7.21 -2.14 -0.87
N GLU A 23 -8.04 -1.24 -1.36
CA GLU A 23 -7.76 -0.43 -2.55
C GLU A 23 -7.36 0.98 -2.10
N ALA A 24 -6.20 1.45 -2.55
CA ALA A 24 -5.67 2.76 -2.25
C ALA A 24 -5.59 3.61 -3.52
N GLU A 25 -6.15 4.81 -3.50
CA GLU A 25 -5.99 5.78 -4.57
C GLU A 25 -4.79 6.69 -4.28
N LEU A 26 -3.79 6.64 -5.15
CA LEU A 26 -2.59 7.47 -5.10
C LEU A 26 -2.63 8.56 -6.18
N ARG A 27 -2.02 9.70 -5.88
CA ARG A 27 -1.91 10.83 -6.82
C ARG A 27 -0.52 11.46 -6.74
N GLY A 28 -0.03 11.97 -7.87
CA GLY A 28 1.23 12.70 -7.96
C GLY A 28 2.42 11.92 -7.39
N ASP A 29 3.19 12.58 -6.53
CA ASP A 29 4.46 12.07 -5.99
C ASP A 29 4.32 10.82 -5.12
N ALA A 30 3.09 10.47 -4.70
CA ALA A 30 2.82 9.23 -3.97
C ALA A 30 2.95 7.97 -4.84
N VAL A 31 2.87 8.10 -6.17
CA VAL A 31 2.85 6.95 -7.08
C VAL A 31 4.26 6.35 -7.25
N LEU A 32 5.28 7.19 -7.46
CA LEU A 32 6.63 6.72 -7.79
C LEU A 32 7.26 5.83 -6.70
N PRO A 33 7.21 6.18 -5.40
CA PRO A 33 7.79 5.32 -4.36
C PRO A 33 7.15 3.93 -4.31
N LEU A 34 5.85 3.84 -4.58
CA LEU A 34 5.15 2.55 -4.64
C LEU A 34 5.67 1.72 -5.82
N LEU A 35 5.78 2.32 -7.01
CA LEU A 35 6.27 1.62 -8.19
C LEU A 35 7.71 1.13 -7.97
N ASP A 36 8.57 1.97 -7.38
CA ASP A 36 9.95 1.58 -7.07
C ASP A 36 9.98 0.34 -6.17
N GLU A 37 9.22 0.33 -5.06
CA GLU A 37 9.17 -0.82 -4.15
C GLU A 37 8.51 -2.07 -4.77
N ALA A 38 7.45 -1.88 -5.57
CA ALA A 38 6.73 -2.97 -6.21
C ALA A 38 7.55 -3.69 -7.29
N PHE A 39 8.36 -2.94 -8.06
CA PHE A 39 9.10 -3.48 -9.20
C PHE A 39 10.58 -3.77 -8.92
N GLN A 40 11.21 -3.12 -7.94
CA GLN A 40 12.62 -3.37 -7.59
C GLN A 40 12.80 -4.44 -6.50
N GLY A 41 11.71 -5.08 -6.07
CA GLY A 41 11.76 -6.30 -5.25
C GLY A 41 11.98 -6.07 -3.75
N GLY A 42 11.91 -4.82 -3.28
CA GLY A 42 11.90 -4.51 -1.85
C GLY A 42 10.59 -4.91 -1.16
N GLY A 43 9.47 -4.85 -1.90
CA GLY A 43 8.17 -5.45 -1.56
C GLY A 43 7.56 -4.99 -0.23
N ARG A 44 8.15 -4.01 0.46
CA ARG A 44 7.78 -3.68 1.83
C ARG A 44 6.72 -2.60 1.84
N VAL A 45 5.52 -3.00 1.45
CA VAL A 45 4.32 -2.21 1.67
C VAL A 45 3.67 -2.70 2.96
N GLU A 46 3.48 -1.81 3.92
CA GLU A 46 2.79 -2.10 5.17
C GLU A 46 1.66 -1.07 5.36
N MET A 47 0.55 -1.49 5.96
CA MET A 47 -0.52 -0.56 6.32
C MET A 47 -0.24 0.07 7.70
N LEU A 48 -0.49 1.36 7.87
CA LEU A 48 -0.42 2.05 9.16
C LEU A 48 -1.80 2.59 9.57
N GLY A 49 -2.24 2.16 10.76
CA GLY A 49 -3.53 2.43 11.37
C GLY A 49 -4.65 1.48 10.92
N GLY A 50 -5.77 1.53 11.64
CA GLY A 50 -6.96 0.70 11.35
C GLY A 50 -6.79 -0.77 11.74
N GLY A 51 -7.70 -1.63 11.26
CA GLY A 51 -7.71 -3.06 11.59
C GLY A 51 -6.61 -3.90 10.92
N MET A 52 -5.78 -3.29 10.08
CA MET A 52 -4.65 -3.92 9.36
C MET A 52 -3.32 -3.26 9.75
N ASP A 53 -3.25 -2.65 10.93
CA ASP A 53 -2.05 -1.92 11.35
C ASP A 53 -0.79 -2.80 11.32
N ARG A 54 0.26 -2.26 10.70
CA ARG A 54 1.57 -2.87 10.42
C ARG A 54 1.52 -4.18 9.67
N ARG A 55 0.41 -4.47 9.00
CA ARG A 55 0.28 -5.70 8.24
C ARG A 55 1.06 -5.59 6.92
N PRO A 56 1.91 -6.59 6.59
CA PRO A 56 2.56 -6.65 5.29
C PRO A 56 1.51 -6.81 4.18
N MET A 57 1.74 -6.10 3.08
CA MET A 57 0.84 -6.04 1.93
C MET A 57 1.60 -6.33 0.64
N ASP A 58 1.00 -7.16 -0.21
CA ASP A 58 1.45 -7.38 -1.58
C ASP A 58 0.68 -6.48 -2.54
N VAL A 59 1.40 -5.90 -3.50
CA VAL A 59 0.78 -5.18 -4.62
C VAL A 59 0.22 -6.21 -5.61
N ALA A 60 -1.11 -6.38 -5.59
CA ALA A 60 -1.80 -7.34 -6.45
C ALA A 60 -2.26 -6.73 -7.77
N GLY A 61 -2.45 -5.42 -7.82
CA GLY A 61 -2.90 -4.72 -9.02
C GLY A 61 -2.56 -3.23 -8.97
N ILE A 62 -2.28 -2.67 -10.15
CA ILE A 62 -2.08 -1.24 -10.35
C ILE A 62 -2.88 -0.84 -11.57
N GLU A 63 -3.78 0.13 -11.41
CA GLU A 63 -4.56 0.71 -12.48
C GLU A 63 -4.31 2.22 -12.54
N MET A 64 -3.78 2.71 -13.67
CA MET A 64 -3.51 4.13 -13.88
C MET A 64 -4.68 4.78 -14.61
N ARG A 65 -5.36 5.73 -13.95
CA ARG A 65 -6.54 6.45 -14.44
C ARG A 65 -6.24 7.94 -14.50
N GLY A 66 -5.68 8.41 -15.61
CA GLY A 66 -5.39 9.83 -15.83
C GLY A 66 -4.57 10.45 -14.70
N ALA A 67 -5.22 11.23 -13.83
CA ALA A 67 -4.60 11.92 -12.69
C ALA A 67 -4.54 11.09 -11.38
N SER A 68 -4.99 9.83 -11.40
CA SER A 68 -5.05 8.95 -10.24
C SER A 68 -4.49 7.57 -10.57
N THR A 69 -3.94 6.89 -9.56
CA THR A 69 -3.52 5.50 -9.65
C THR A 69 -4.25 4.72 -8.58
N LEU A 70 -5.08 3.76 -8.96
CA LEU A 70 -5.70 2.82 -8.05
C LEU A 70 -4.76 1.64 -7.83
N VAL A 71 -4.51 1.30 -6.58
CA VAL A 71 -3.60 0.25 -6.19
C VAL A 71 -4.36 -0.75 -5.34
N THR A 72 -4.37 -2.00 -5.75
CA THR A 72 -4.95 -3.10 -4.99
C THR A 72 -3.86 -3.76 -4.17
N LEU A 73 -4.04 -3.75 -2.85
CA LEU A 73 -3.11 -4.28 -1.86
C LEU A 73 -3.78 -5.44 -1.12
N LEU A 74 -3.15 -6.61 -1.11
CA LEU A 74 -3.64 -7.79 -0.39
C LEU A 74 -2.73 -8.09 0.80
N CYS A 75 -3.29 -8.57 1.90
CA CYS A 75 -2.52 -8.94 3.08
C CYS A 75 -1.58 -10.13 2.76
N ALA A 76 -0.28 -9.94 2.91
CA ALA A 76 0.74 -10.94 2.60
C ALA A 76 1.05 -11.90 3.76
N GLY A 77 0.52 -11.66 4.96
CA GLY A 77 0.79 -12.48 6.14
C GLY A 77 0.26 -11.88 7.43
N GLU A 78 0.74 -12.40 8.57
CA GLU A 78 0.49 -11.79 9.88
C GLU A 78 1.33 -10.52 10.07
N ALA A 79 0.82 -9.56 10.84
CA ALA A 79 1.61 -8.41 11.25
C ALA A 79 2.78 -8.87 12.14
N PRO A 80 3.99 -8.30 11.99
CA PRO A 80 5.12 -8.62 12.87
C PRO A 80 4.74 -8.35 14.33
N ARG A 81 4.99 -9.33 15.20
CA ARG A 81 4.81 -9.14 16.65
C ARG A 81 5.88 -8.17 17.15
N LEU A 82 5.47 -7.19 17.95
CA LEU A 82 6.39 -6.37 18.73
C LEU A 82 7.01 -7.27 19.80
N ASN A 83 8.32 -7.51 19.71
CA ASN A 83 9.12 -8.09 20.79
C ASN A 83 9.58 -6.97 21.73
#